data_AF-A0A835YWY3-F1
#
_entry.id   AF-A0A835YWY3-F1
#
_cell.length_a   1.000
_cell.length_b   1.000
_cell.length_c   1.000
_cell.angle_alpha   90.00
_cell.angle_beta   90.00
_cell.angle_gamma   90.00
#
_symmetry.space_group_name_H-M   'P 1'
#
loop_
_entity.id
_entity.type
_entity.pdbx_description
1 polymer ?
#
loop_
_entity_poly.entity_id
_entity_poly.type
_entity_poly.pdbx_seq_one_letter_code
_entity_poly.pdbx_strand_id
1 'polypeptide(L)' 'WQPPPVQAAIYDHLYSIAAANSSTPGLVSGKAAVDFFSLSGLPRPLLKHIWSLCDPQLTGALDMPGFHGALRLIALAQ' A
#
# COMPACT_ATOMS: atom_id res chain seq x y z
N TRP A 1 6.95 8.84 6.62
CA TRP A 1 8.11 8.09 7.16
C TRP A 1 8.98 7.65 5.98
N GLN A 2 10.31 7.71 6.11
CA GLN A 2 11.24 7.23 5.08
C GLN A 2 11.90 5.93 5.56
N PRO A 3 11.76 4.81 4.83
CA PRO A 3 12.42 3.56 5.21
C PRO A 3 13.93 3.64 5.12
N PRO A 4 14.66 2.88 5.94
CA PRO A 4 16.09 2.67 5.75
C PRO A 4 16.36 2.07 4.37
N PRO A 5 17.49 2.40 3.72
CA PRO A 5 17.73 2.14 2.29
C PRO A 5 17.62 0.66 1.90
N VAL A 6 17.93 -0.26 2.82
CA VAL A 6 17.79 -1.71 2.61
C VAL A 6 16.33 -2.16 2.46
N GLN A 7 15.41 -1.56 3.21
CA GLN A 7 13.97 -1.85 3.11
C GLN A 7 13.32 -1.01 2.00
N ALA A 8 13.86 0.19 1.74
CA ALA A 8 13.37 1.05 0.67
C ALA A 8 13.34 0.32 -0.67
N ALA A 9 14.37 -0.45 -1.03
CA ALA A 9 14.38 -1.22 -2.28
C ALA A 9 13.21 -2.21 -2.41
N ILE A 10 12.84 -2.90 -1.32
CA ILE A 10 11.72 -3.85 -1.30
C ILE A 10 10.40 -3.08 -1.44
N TYR A 11 10.24 -2.02 -0.66
CA TYR A 11 9.02 -1.21 -0.69
C TYR A 11 8.83 -0.49 -2.03
N ASP A 12 9.91 0.00 -2.63
CA ASP A 12 9.92 0.65 -3.95
C ASP A 12 9.56 -0.35 -5.04
N HIS A 13 10.09 -1.59 -4.97
CA HIS A 13 9.69 -2.66 -5.87
C HIS A 13 8.20 -3.00 -5.74
N LEU A 14 7.68 -3.14 -4.52
CA LEU A 14 6.25 -3.41 -4.29
C LEU A 14 5.37 -2.24 -4.74
N TYR A 15 5.82 -1.00 -4.50
CA TYR A 15 5.17 0.21 -4.97
C TYR A 15 5.15 0.29 -6.49
N SER A 16 6.25 -0.04 -7.16
CA SER A 16 6.34 -0.14 -8.62
C SER A 16 5.32 -1.11 -9.19
N ILE A 17 5.15 -2.30 -8.59
CA ILE A 17 4.19 -3.30 -9.06
C ILE A 17 2.74 -2.81 -8.82
N ALA A 18 2.46 -2.23 -7.65
CA ALA A 18 1.14 -1.67 -7.36
C ALA A 18 0.81 -0.45 -8.22
N ALA A 19 1.79 0.41 -8.49
CA ALA A 19 1.69 1.57 -9.35
C ALA A 19 1.57 1.19 -10.82
N ALA A 20 2.12 0.05 -11.26
CA ALA A 20 1.92 -0.47 -12.62
C ALA A 20 0.44 -0.79 -12.90
N ASN A 21 -0.33 -1.15 -11.87
CA ASN A 21 -1.79 -1.33 -11.95
C ASN A 21 -2.57 -0.01 -11.78
N SER A 22 -1.91 1.08 -11.43
CA SER A 22 -2.52 2.39 -11.28
C SER A 22 -2.31 3.21 -12.54
N SER A 23 -3.37 3.86 -13.03
CA SER A 23 -3.29 4.71 -14.22
C SER A 23 -2.43 5.97 -14.01
N THR A 24 -2.07 6.29 -12.76
CA THR A 24 -1.35 7.51 -12.41
C THR A 24 0.00 7.15 -11.76
N PRO A 25 1.14 7.51 -12.39
CA PRO A 25 2.44 7.31 -11.76
C PRO A 25 2.54 8.19 -10.51
N GLY A 26 2.97 7.61 -9.38
CA GLY A 26 3.05 8.34 -8.12
C GLY A 26 1.83 8.21 -7.21
N LEU A 27 0.71 7.65 -7.70
CA LEU A 27 -0.52 7.49 -6.94
C LEU A 27 -1.10 6.09 -7.13
N VAL A 28 -1.37 5.37 -6.05
CA VAL A 28 -2.00 4.05 -6.13
C VAL A 28 -3.48 4.19 -5.84
N SER A 29 -4.34 3.92 -6.83
CA SER A 29 -5.79 3.91 -6.61
C SER A 29 -6.16 2.87 -5.55
N GLY A 30 -7.16 3.15 -4.72
CA GLY A 30 -7.52 2.27 -3.61
C GLY A 30 -7.98 0.89 -4.04
N LYS A 31 -8.56 0.78 -5.24
CA LYS A 31 -8.85 -0.53 -5.82
C LYS A 31 -7.56 -1.31 -6.13
N ALA A 32 -6.59 -0.66 -6.78
CA ALA A 32 -5.30 -1.27 -7.11
C ALA A 32 -4.51 -1.66 -5.84
N ALA A 33 -4.52 -0.81 -4.81
CA ALA A 33 -3.90 -1.10 -3.53
C ALA A 33 -4.56 -2.29 -2.82
N VAL A 34 -5.89 -2.34 -2.74
CA VAL A 34 -6.62 -3.46 -2.12
C VAL A 34 -6.38 -4.76 -2.89
N ASP A 35 -6.40 -4.73 -4.23
CA ASP A 35 -6.07 -5.89 -5.06
C ASP A 35 -4.63 -6.35 -4.82
N PHE A 36 -3.68 -5.40 -4.75
CA PHE A 36 -2.28 -5.69 -4.45
C PHE A 36 -2.09 -6.28 -3.06
N PHE A 37 -2.73 -5.71 -2.04
CA PHE A 37 -2.67 -6.23 -0.68
C PHE A 37 -3.35 -7.59 -0.56
N SER A 38 -4.38 -7.87 -1.37
CA SER A 38 -4.99 -9.19 -1.42
C SER A 38 -4.03 -10.26 -1.93
N LEU A 39 -2.98 -9.90 -2.68
CA LEU A 39 -1.94 -10.85 -3.09
C LEU A 39 -1.07 -11.33 -1.92
N SER A 40 -1.00 -10.58 -0.81
CA SER A 40 -0.29 -11.01 0.40
C SER A 40 -1.01 -12.14 1.16
N GLY A 41 -2.26 -12.43 0.82
CA GLY A 41 -3.06 -13.47 1.48
C GLY A 41 -3.75 -13.01 2.77
N LEU A 42 -3.69 -11.71 3.11
CA LEU A 42 -4.39 -11.17 4.28
C LEU A 42 -5.92 -11.17 4.11
N PRO A 43 -6.68 -11.38 5.21
CA PRO A 43 -8.13 -11.34 5.17
C PRO A 43 -8.65 -9.91 4.88
N ARG A 44 -9.68 -9.82 4.04
CA ARG A 44 -10.37 -8.56 3.68
C ARG A 44 -10.66 -7.60 4.85
N PRO A 45 -11.16 -8.04 6.03
CA PRO A 45 -11.38 -7.12 7.15
C PRO A 45 -10.09 -6.46 7.66
N LEU A 46 -8.96 -7.17 7.61
CA LEU A 46 -7.66 -6.63 8.03
C LEU A 46 -7.13 -5.65 6.98
N LEU A 47 -7.27 -5.97 5.68
CA LEU A 47 -6.98 -5.04 4.59
C LEU A 47 -7.77 -3.74 4.71
N LYS A 48 -9.06 -3.83 5.06
CA LYS A 48 -9.93 -2.68 5.27
C LYS A 48 -9.47 -1.83 6.47
N HIS A 49 -9.02 -2.49 7.55
CA HIS A 49 -8.49 -1.81 8.72
C HIS A 49 -7.21 -1.03 8.40
N ILE A 50 -6.27 -1.68 7.69
CA ILE A 50 -5.03 -1.05 7.23
C ILE A 50 -5.34 0.12 6.29
N TRP A 51 -6.27 -0.08 5.35
CA TRP A 51 -6.73 0.97 4.45
C TRP A 51 -7.23 2.20 5.21
N SER A 52 -8.12 2.01 6.19
CA SER A 52 -8.66 3.12 7.00
C SER A 52 -7.60 3.86 7.82
N LEU A 53 -6.49 3.22 8.16
CA LEU A 53 -5.37 3.86 8.84
C LEU A 53 -4.54 4.74 7.89
N CYS A 54 -4.49 4.39 6.60
CA CYS A 54 -3.65 5.07 5.62
C CYS A 54 -4.41 6.08 4.75
N ASP A 55 -5.71 5.90 4.54
CA ASP A 55 -6.61 6.83 3.85
C ASP A 55 -7.73 7.32 4.79
N PRO A 56 -7.42 8.19 5.77
CA PRO A 56 -8.43 8.78 6.65
C PRO A 56 -9.32 9.81 5.92
N GLN A 57 -8.87 10.33 4.77
CA GLN A 57 -9.61 11.32 3.99
C GLN A 57 -10.60 10.68 3.01
N LEU A 58 -10.63 9.33 2.91
CA LEU A 58 -11.45 8.60 1.95
C LEU A 58 -11.26 9.13 0.52
N THR A 59 -10.03 9.56 0.19
CA THR A 59 -9.69 10.04 -1.15
C THR A 59 -9.78 8.91 -2.18
N GLY A 60 -9.79 7.65 -1.73
CA GLY A 60 -9.88 6.49 -2.60
C GLY A 60 -8.58 6.23 -3.37
N ALA A 61 -7.47 6.82 -2.91
CA ALA A 61 -6.13 6.61 -3.43
C ALA A 61 -5.09 6.82 -2.32
N LEU A 62 -3.96 6.11 -2.43
CA LEU A 62 -2.81 6.25 -1.55
C LEU A 62 -1.66 6.92 -2.31
N ASP A 63 -1.17 8.03 -1.75
CA ASP A 63 0.12 8.58 -2.11
C ASP A 63 1.27 7.65 -1.67
N MET A 64 2.46 7.84 -2.24
CA MET A 64 3.67 7.11 -1.88
C MET A 64 3.87 6.91 -0.35
N PRO A 65 3.78 7.95 0.51
CA PRO A 65 3.89 7.77 1.96
C PRO A 65 2.74 6.97 2.59
N GLY A 66 1.51 7.09 2.08
CA GLY A 66 0.36 6.33 2.55
C GLY A 66 0.48 4.85 2.21
N PHE A 67 0.95 4.56 0.99
CA PHE A 67 1.18 3.20 0.53
C PHE A 67 2.27 2.49 1.34
N HIS A 68 3.38 3.17 1.62
CA HIS A 68 4.42 2.63 2.51
C HIS A 68 3.91 2.35 3.92
N GLY A 69 3.05 3.21 4.47
CA GLY A 69 2.40 2.98 5.75
C GLY A 69 1.55 1.71 5.74
N ALA A 70 0.74 1.53 4.70
CA ALA A 70 -0.12 0.36 4.53
C ALA A 70 0.70 -0.92 4.40
N LEU A 71 1.75 -0.90 3.56
CA LEU A 71 2.65 -2.03 3.36
C LEU A 71 3.34 -2.47 4.65
N ARG A 72 3.75 -1.51 5.47
CA ARG A 72 4.36 -1.84 6.77
C ARG A 72 3.36 -2.49 7.72
N LEU A 73 2.12 -2.03 7.75
CA LEU A 73 1.07 -2.66 8.57
C LEU A 73 0.77 -4.08 8.09
N ILE A 74 0.79 -4.31 6.77
CA ILE A 74 0.65 -5.64 6.17
C ILE A 74 1.79 -6.55 6.60
N ALA A 75 3.02 -6.06 6.46
CA ALA A 75 4.22 -6.80 6.87
C ALA A 75 4.27 -7.08 8.38
N LEU A 76 3.64 -6.25 9.22
CA LEU A 76 3.51 -6.47 10.66
C LEU A 76 2.38 -7.42 11.02
N ALA A 77 1.35 -7.54 10.17
CA ALA A 77 0.20 -8.41 10.38
C ALA A 77 0.41 -9.84 9.88
N GLN A 78 1.49 -10.06 9.13
CA GLN A 78 1.92 -11.35 8.59
C GLN A 78 2.85 -12.06 9.56
#